data_AF-A0AAD5EUN4-F1
#
_entry.id   AF-A0AAD5EUN4-F1
#
_cell.length_a   1.000
_cell.length_b   1.000
_cell.length_c   1.000
_cell.angle_alpha   90.00
_cell.angle_beta   90.00
_cell.angle_gamma   90.00
#
_symmetry.space_group_name_H-M   'P 1'
#
loop_
_entity.id
_entity.type
_entity.pdbx_description
1 polymer ?
#
loop_
_entity_poly.entity_id
_entity_poly.type
_entity_poly.pdbx_seq_one_letter_code
_entity_poly.pdbx_strand_id
1 'polypeptide(L)'
;MDLLKSILPEAKGILPYHMLILSIISIGNSLQTYATLHFSRRVYNGRFIRNAKLPPKTTTFEPEDSVNKLVSAQNDPKATDQMTPLAGRLFGTWTLITCIVRCYAAYNLHIGPVYTIAYWTYVVALGHFASELFVFKSMTFGLPQIFPFTLASLSLIWMPLVRDHYVTLN
;
A
#
# COMPACT_ATOMS: atom_id res chain seq x y z
N MET A 1 -7.48 6.80 32.39
CA MET A 1 -8.49 7.23 31.40
C MET A 1 -8.16 8.60 30.80
N ASP A 2 -7.43 9.46 31.51
CA ASP A 2 -7.11 10.82 31.04
C ASP A 2 -6.07 10.89 29.92
N LEU A 3 -5.08 9.99 29.91
CA LEU A 3 -4.07 9.92 28.84
C LEU A 3 -4.68 9.48 27.48
N LEU A 4 -5.67 8.59 27.51
CA LEU A 4 -6.35 8.15 26.28
C LEU A 4 -7.21 9.28 25.68
N LYS A 5 -7.85 10.09 26.53
CA LYS A 5 -8.63 11.24 26.08
C LYS A 5 -7.76 12.35 25.50
N SER A 6 -6.54 12.55 26.01
CA SER A 6 -5.65 13.61 25.51
C SER A 6 -4.98 13.28 24.16
N ILE A 7 -4.85 12.00 23.82
CA ILE A 7 -4.21 11.56 22.58
C ILE A 7 -5.26 11.30 21.49
N LEU A 8 -6.47 10.87 21.83
CA LEU A 8 -7.49 10.54 20.85
C LEU A 8 -8.14 11.80 20.24
N PRO A 9 -8.55 11.77 18.96
CA PRO A 9 -9.25 12.88 18.34
C PRO A 9 -10.55 13.15 19.08
N GLU A 10 -10.84 14.43 19.34
CA GLU A 10 -12.13 14.90 19.86
C GLU A 10 -13.23 14.90 18.78
N ALA A 11 -12.93 14.39 17.60
CA ALA A 11 -13.76 14.52 16.40
C ALA A 11 -15.05 13.70 16.50
N LYS A 12 -16.14 14.28 15.96
CA LYS A 12 -17.47 13.67 15.93
C LYS A 12 -17.47 12.43 15.02
N GLY A 13 -17.96 11.29 15.50
CA GLY A 13 -18.11 10.06 14.72
C GLY A 13 -16.87 9.14 14.69
N ILE A 14 -16.92 8.08 13.87
CA ILE A 14 -16.02 6.92 13.98
C ILE A 14 -14.79 7.00 13.04
N LEU A 15 -14.87 7.76 11.94
CA LEU A 15 -13.82 7.83 10.92
C LEU A 15 -12.42 8.25 11.44
N PRO A 16 -12.27 9.22 12.36
CA PRO A 16 -10.99 9.57 12.98
C PRO A 16 -10.29 8.36 13.62
N TYR A 17 -11.03 7.55 14.36
CA TYR A 17 -10.51 6.38 15.06
C TYR A 17 -10.11 5.29 14.08
N HIS A 18 -10.91 5.08 13.03
CA HIS A 18 -10.55 4.18 11.94
C HIS A 18 -9.22 4.58 11.29
N MET A 19 -9.01 5.86 10.99
CA MET A 19 -7.75 6.34 10.43
C MET A 19 -6.55 6.12 11.36
N LEU A 20 -6.71 6.33 12.67
CA LEU A 20 -5.65 6.07 13.63
C LEU A 20 -5.31 4.59 13.75
N ILE A 21 -6.31 3.72 13.83
CA ILE A 21 -6.10 2.26 13.89
C ILE A 21 -5.34 1.79 12.65
N LEU A 22 -5.78 2.20 11.45
CA LEU A 22 -5.08 1.87 10.22
C LEU A 22 -3.65 2.40 10.19
N SER A 23 -3.43 3.60 10.73
CA SER A 23 -2.10 4.20 10.78
C SER A 23 -1.15 3.43 11.71
N ILE A 24 -1.64 2.99 12.87
CA ILE A 24 -0.85 2.14 13.80
C ILE A 24 -0.47 0.82 13.13
N ILE A 25 -1.42 0.16 12.44
CA ILE A 25 -1.15 -1.07 11.68
C ILE A 25 -0.10 -0.81 10.59
N SER A 26 -0.22 0.30 9.86
CA SER A 26 0.74 0.70 8.83
C SER A 26 2.14 1.01 9.39
N ILE A 27 2.26 1.62 10.57
CA ILE A 27 3.57 1.84 11.23
C ILE A 27 4.22 0.49 11.55
N GLY A 28 3.46 -0.45 12.13
CA GLY A 28 3.94 -1.80 12.41
C GLY A 28 4.40 -2.51 11.14
N ASN A 29 3.62 -2.44 10.06
CA ASN A 29 3.97 -3.00 8.77
C ASN A 29 5.22 -2.35 8.15
N SER A 30 5.34 -1.02 8.24
CA SER A 30 6.52 -0.29 7.81
C SER A 30 7.77 -0.81 8.53
N LEU A 31 7.78 -0.81 9.87
CA LEU A 31 8.92 -1.33 10.65
C LEU A 31 9.24 -2.79 10.29
N GLN A 32 8.21 -3.62 10.16
CA GLN A 32 8.34 -5.03 9.80
C GLN A 32 9.02 -5.22 8.43
N THR A 33 8.78 -4.36 7.44
CA THR A 33 9.42 -4.46 6.11
C THR A 33 10.91 -4.12 6.10
N TYR A 34 11.41 -3.38 7.10
CA TYR A 34 12.84 -3.16 7.30
C TYR A 34 13.52 -4.32 8.01
N ALA A 35 12.78 -5.07 8.85
CA ALA A 35 13.31 -6.20 9.59
C ALA A 35 13.21 -7.53 8.82
N THR A 36 12.14 -7.73 8.04
CA THR A 36 11.88 -9.00 7.34
C THR A 36 11.01 -8.84 6.10
N LEU A 37 11.30 -9.65 5.08
CA LEU A 37 10.52 -9.73 3.84
C LEU A 37 9.38 -10.75 3.90
N HIS A 38 9.28 -11.53 4.99
CA HIS A 38 8.40 -12.70 5.06
C HIS A 38 6.95 -12.39 4.70
N PHE A 39 6.36 -11.35 5.28
CA PHE A 39 4.95 -11.00 5.05
C PHE A 39 4.74 -10.36 3.68
N SER A 40 5.63 -9.46 3.27
CA SER A 40 5.54 -8.81 1.96
C SER A 40 5.68 -9.83 0.82
N ARG A 41 6.49 -10.89 0.98
CA ARG A 41 6.57 -12.00 0.02
C ARG A 41 5.28 -12.80 -0.10
N ARG A 42 4.50 -12.90 0.98
CA ARG A 42 3.18 -13.55 0.93
C ARG A 42 2.17 -12.73 0.14
N VAL A 43 2.30 -11.40 0.21
CA VAL A 43 1.48 -10.42 -0.50
C VAL A 43 1.90 -10.37 -1.97
N TYR A 44 3.19 -10.20 -2.25
CA TYR A 44 3.82 -10.24 -3.57
C TYR A 44 4.41 -11.61 -3.88
N ASN A 45 3.53 -12.59 -4.08
CA ASN A 45 3.87 -14.01 -4.26
C ASN A 45 3.93 -14.46 -5.73
N GLY A 46 3.88 -13.52 -6.69
CA GLY A 46 4.10 -13.79 -8.10
C GLY A 46 5.53 -14.22 -8.36
N ARG A 47 5.72 -15.33 -9.09
CA ARG A 47 7.05 -15.85 -9.42
C ARG A 47 7.42 -15.57 -10.87
N PHE A 48 8.71 -15.29 -11.10
CA PHE A 48 9.23 -14.85 -12.38
C PHE A 48 10.55 -15.53 -12.74
N ILE A 49 10.82 -15.60 -14.04
CA ILE A 49 12.12 -15.99 -14.61
C ILE A 49 12.63 -14.88 -15.53
N ARG A 50 13.94 -14.90 -15.83
CA ARG A 50 14.55 -13.98 -16.78
C ARG A 50 13.95 -14.17 -18.18
N ASN A 51 13.63 -13.06 -18.83
CA ASN A 51 13.11 -13.06 -20.18
C ASN A 51 14.21 -13.39 -21.20
N ALA A 52 14.24 -14.63 -21.67
CA ALA A 52 15.21 -15.09 -22.68
C ALA A 52 15.02 -14.45 -24.06
N LYS A 53 13.91 -13.74 -24.30
CA LYS A 53 13.62 -13.07 -25.58
C LYS A 53 14.23 -11.68 -25.69
N LEU A 54 14.87 -11.16 -24.63
CA LEU A 54 15.52 -9.85 -24.71
C LEU A 54 16.75 -9.90 -25.63
N PRO A 55 16.98 -8.86 -26.45
CA PRO A 55 18.18 -8.80 -27.27
C PRO A 55 19.45 -8.72 -26.40
N PRO A 56 20.62 -9.08 -26.93
CA PRO A 56 21.88 -8.95 -26.19
C PRO A 56 22.24 -7.49 -25.96
N LYS A 57 23.16 -7.24 -25.02
CA LYS A 57 23.69 -5.91 -24.74
C LYS A 57 24.31 -5.28 -25.99
N THR A 58 24.01 -4.01 -26.22
CA THR A 58 24.64 -3.18 -27.26
C THR A 58 25.12 -1.87 -26.64
N THR A 59 25.69 -0.98 -27.45
CA THR A 59 26.12 0.35 -27.00
C THR A 59 24.96 1.25 -26.55
N THR A 60 23.75 0.99 -27.02
CA THR A 60 22.54 1.78 -26.73
C THR A 60 21.47 0.99 -25.95
N PHE A 61 21.72 -0.29 -25.65
CA PHE A 61 20.76 -1.15 -24.98
C PHE A 61 21.42 -2.04 -23.91
N GLU A 62 20.93 -1.93 -22.68
CA GLU A 62 21.28 -2.79 -21.55
C GLU A 62 20.06 -3.64 -21.15
N PRO A 63 20.09 -4.98 -21.36
CA PRO A 63 18.97 -5.85 -21.01
C PRO A 63 18.53 -5.77 -19.55
N GLU A 64 19.44 -5.46 -18.62
CA GLU A 64 19.13 -5.33 -17.19
C GLU A 64 18.29 -4.09 -16.85
N ASP A 65 18.31 -3.08 -17.70
CA ASP A 65 17.53 -1.84 -17.56
C ASP A 65 16.11 -2.00 -18.12
N SER A 66 15.83 -3.10 -18.84
CA SER A 66 14.51 -3.37 -19.39
C SER A 66 13.49 -3.67 -18.30
N VAL A 67 12.35 -2.96 -18.34
CA VAL A 67 11.18 -3.26 -17.50
C VAL A 67 10.59 -4.65 -17.79
N ASN A 68 10.89 -5.24 -18.95
CA ASN A 68 10.44 -6.56 -19.37
C ASN A 68 11.49 -7.65 -19.15
N LYS A 69 12.48 -7.42 -18.26
CA LYS A 69 13.54 -8.39 -17.97
C LYS A 69 13.07 -9.66 -17.26
N LEU A 70 11.88 -9.62 -16.67
CA LEU A 70 11.24 -10.75 -16.00
C LEU A 70 9.91 -11.09 -16.67
N VAL A 71 9.61 -12.38 -16.79
CA VAL A 71 8.32 -12.90 -17.24
C VAL A 71 7.71 -13.79 -16.18
N SER A 72 6.39 -13.73 -16.02
CA SER A 72 5.67 -14.54 -15.02
C SER A 72 5.84 -16.03 -15.30
N ALA A 73 6.14 -16.80 -14.27
CA ALA A 73 6.42 -18.23 -14.30
C ALA A 73 6.01 -18.89 -12.98
N GLN A 74 4.73 -18.75 -12.60
CA GLN A 74 4.24 -19.14 -11.27
C GLN A 74 4.54 -20.59 -10.87
N ASN A 75 4.50 -21.52 -11.84
CA ASN A 75 4.64 -22.96 -11.60
C ASN A 75 6.08 -23.47 -11.80
N ASP A 76 7.02 -22.60 -12.19
CA ASP A 76 8.40 -23.02 -12.42
C ASP A 76 9.14 -23.10 -11.06
N PRO A 77 9.76 -24.25 -10.71
CA PRO A 77 10.50 -24.38 -9.45
C PRO A 77 11.69 -23.42 -9.35
N LYS A 78 12.28 -23.01 -10.48
CA LYS A 78 13.41 -22.07 -10.56
C LYS A 78 12.99 -20.60 -10.50
N ALA A 79 11.70 -20.29 -10.62
CA ALA A 79 11.21 -18.93 -10.60
C ALA A 79 11.34 -18.28 -9.21
N THR A 80 11.54 -16.98 -9.13
CA THR A 80 11.64 -16.27 -7.84
C THR A 80 10.68 -15.10 -7.78
N ASP A 81 10.30 -14.68 -6.57
CA ASP A 81 9.56 -13.43 -6.39
C ASP A 81 10.45 -12.21 -6.67
N GLN A 82 9.80 -11.05 -6.85
CA GLN A 82 10.49 -9.76 -7.06
C GLN A 82 10.71 -9.00 -5.73
N MET A 83 10.39 -9.60 -4.58
CA MET A 83 10.50 -8.94 -3.29
C MET A 83 11.95 -8.96 -2.81
N THR A 84 12.67 -7.89 -3.11
CA THR A 84 14.05 -7.66 -2.66
C THR A 84 14.09 -6.86 -1.35
N PRO A 85 15.23 -6.85 -0.62
CA PRO A 85 15.40 -5.98 0.53
C PRO A 85 15.19 -4.49 0.21
N LEU A 86 15.61 -4.04 -0.98
CA LEU A 86 15.38 -2.66 -1.41
C LEU A 86 13.89 -2.38 -1.62
N ALA A 87 13.18 -3.27 -2.32
CA ALA A 87 11.73 -3.16 -2.52
C ALA A 87 10.97 -3.13 -1.18
N GLY A 88 11.42 -3.92 -0.19
CA GLY A 88 10.86 -3.91 1.17
C GLY A 88 10.96 -2.55 1.84
N ARG A 89 12.15 -1.93 1.82
CA ARG A 89 12.35 -0.60 2.40
C ARG A 89 11.56 0.49 1.66
N LEU A 90 11.46 0.42 0.33
CA LEU A 90 10.65 1.36 -0.45
C LEU A 90 9.17 1.24 -0.12
N PHE A 91 8.65 0.00 -0.03
CA PHE A 91 7.27 -0.26 0.38
C PHE A 91 7.00 0.23 1.81
N GLY A 92 7.93 0.00 2.75
CA GLY A 92 7.85 0.51 4.12
C GLY A 92 7.83 2.04 4.17
N THR A 93 8.74 2.70 3.44
CA THR A 93 8.79 4.18 3.36
C THR A 93 7.48 4.76 2.83
N TRP A 94 6.96 4.20 1.74
CA TRP A 94 5.68 4.63 1.16
C TRP A 94 4.51 4.42 2.13
N THR A 95 4.51 3.30 2.86
CA THR A 95 3.51 3.00 3.90
C THR A 95 3.60 3.99 5.06
N LEU A 96 4.81 4.37 5.48
CA LEU A 96 5.05 5.36 6.53
C LEU A 96 4.53 6.75 6.14
N ILE A 97 4.81 7.20 4.91
CA ILE A 97 4.29 8.48 4.40
C ILE A 97 2.75 8.46 4.43
N THR A 98 2.16 7.36 3.97
CA THR A 98 0.71 7.18 3.96
C THR A 98 0.10 7.23 5.37
N CYS A 99 0.73 6.59 6.36
CA CYS A 99 0.22 6.63 7.73
C CYS A 99 0.38 8.01 8.39
N ILE A 100 1.45 8.76 8.07
CA ILE A 100 1.60 10.15 8.55
C ILE A 100 0.42 10.99 8.05
N VAL A 101 0.09 10.91 6.75
CA VAL A 101 -1.06 11.64 6.18
C VAL A 101 -2.36 11.27 6.90
N ARG A 102 -2.60 9.97 7.16
CA ARG A 102 -3.82 9.50 7.85
C ARG A 102 -3.85 9.91 9.32
N CYS A 103 -2.72 9.90 10.03
CA CYS A 103 -2.62 10.42 11.38
C CYS A 103 -3.00 11.90 11.43
N TYR A 104 -2.41 12.73 10.56
CA TYR A 104 -2.76 14.16 10.49
C TYR A 104 -4.23 14.37 10.13
N ALA A 105 -4.75 13.60 9.17
CA ALA A 105 -6.13 13.70 8.77
C ALA A 105 -7.10 13.32 9.89
N ALA A 106 -6.78 12.33 10.73
CA ALA A 106 -7.63 11.93 11.85
C ALA A 106 -8.00 13.09 12.79
N TYR A 107 -7.10 14.07 12.97
CA TYR A 107 -7.37 15.26 13.80
C TYR A 107 -7.94 16.44 13.01
N ASN A 108 -7.96 16.38 11.67
CA ASN A 108 -8.22 17.52 10.79
C ASN A 108 -9.23 17.21 9.68
N LEU A 109 -10.14 16.23 9.88
CA LEU A 109 -11.15 15.86 8.89
C LEU A 109 -12.14 16.98 8.53
N HIS A 110 -12.21 18.03 9.35
CA HIS A 110 -13.03 19.21 9.08
C HIS A 110 -12.49 20.06 7.93
N ILE A 111 -11.22 19.87 7.54
CA ILE A 111 -10.56 20.55 6.43
C ILE A 111 -10.65 19.68 5.19
N GLY A 112 -11.38 20.14 4.18
CA GLY A 112 -11.68 19.44 2.93
C GLY A 112 -10.43 18.96 2.18
N PRO A 113 -9.41 19.81 1.98
CA PRO A 113 -8.14 19.37 1.38
C PRO A 113 -7.45 18.23 2.15
N VAL A 114 -7.45 18.27 3.49
CA VAL A 114 -6.84 17.21 4.33
C VAL A 114 -7.64 15.91 4.25
N TYR A 115 -8.97 16.01 4.26
CA TYR A 115 -9.86 14.89 4.02
C TYR A 115 -9.57 14.24 2.66
N THR A 116 -9.43 15.07 1.62
CA THR A 116 -9.24 14.65 0.23
C THR A 116 -7.88 13.99 0.03
N ILE A 117 -6.80 14.53 0.58
CA ILE A 117 -5.48 13.88 0.46
C ILE A 117 -5.44 12.54 1.19
N ALA A 118 -6.11 12.42 2.34
CA ALA A 118 -6.24 11.13 3.05
C ALA A 118 -7.02 10.11 2.21
N TYR A 119 -8.13 10.54 1.58
CA TYR A 119 -8.89 9.71 0.64
C TYR A 119 -8.01 9.20 -0.51
N TRP A 120 -7.23 10.07 -1.13
CA TRP A 120 -6.29 9.71 -2.21
C TRP A 120 -5.26 8.67 -1.80
N THR A 121 -4.84 8.61 -0.54
CA THR A 121 -3.94 7.53 -0.09
C THR A 121 -4.55 6.14 -0.25
N TYR A 122 -5.88 6.01 -0.09
CA TYR A 122 -6.57 4.74 -0.30
C TYR A 122 -6.77 4.45 -1.79
N VAL A 123 -7.00 5.48 -2.61
CA VAL A 123 -7.11 5.35 -4.08
C VAL A 123 -5.79 4.82 -4.65
N VAL A 124 -4.67 5.44 -4.27
CA VAL A 124 -3.33 5.02 -4.73
C VAL A 124 -3.01 3.61 -4.25
N ALA A 125 -3.32 3.28 -2.99
CA ALA A 125 -3.08 1.94 -2.46
C ALA A 125 -3.88 0.86 -3.20
N LEU A 126 -5.18 1.07 -3.42
CA LEU A 126 -6.01 0.11 -4.16
C LEU A 126 -5.56 0.01 -5.63
N GLY A 127 -5.27 1.14 -6.28
CA GLY A 127 -4.77 1.17 -7.65
C GLY A 127 -3.45 0.42 -7.81
N HIS A 128 -2.51 0.58 -6.88
CA HIS A 128 -1.25 -0.16 -6.83
C HIS A 128 -1.49 -1.67 -6.67
N PHE A 129 -2.28 -2.11 -5.68
CA PHE A 129 -2.53 -3.55 -5.51
C PHE A 129 -3.31 -4.15 -6.69
N ALA A 130 -4.21 -3.38 -7.31
CA ALA A 130 -4.91 -3.81 -8.52
C ALA A 130 -3.96 -3.96 -9.72
N SER A 131 -3.02 -3.03 -9.93
CA SER A 131 -2.04 -3.16 -11.03
C SER A 131 -1.09 -4.33 -10.81
N GLU A 132 -0.66 -4.56 -9.58
CA GLU A 132 0.21 -5.69 -9.21
C GLU A 132 -0.50 -7.05 -9.42
N LEU A 133 -1.81 -7.11 -9.19
CA LEU A 133 -2.63 -8.29 -9.44
C LEU A 133 -2.94 -8.52 -10.93
N PHE A 134 -3.45 -7.50 -11.63
CA PHE A 134 -4.01 -7.67 -12.99
C PHE A 134 -3.01 -7.39 -14.12
N VAL A 135 -2.02 -6.53 -13.89
CA VAL A 135 -1.07 -6.09 -14.93
C VAL A 135 0.29 -6.74 -14.73
N PHE A 136 0.93 -6.52 -13.57
CA PHE A 136 2.30 -6.99 -13.33
C PHE A 136 2.38 -8.44 -12.88
N LYS A 137 1.28 -9.01 -12.38
CA LYS A 137 1.17 -10.41 -11.92
C LYS A 137 2.19 -10.78 -10.85
N SER A 138 2.63 -9.78 -10.08
CA SER A 138 3.50 -9.92 -8.91
C SER A 138 2.72 -10.37 -7.68
N MET A 139 1.39 -10.41 -7.78
CA MET A 139 0.47 -10.92 -6.76
C MET A 139 -0.49 -11.92 -7.38
N THR A 140 -0.85 -12.96 -6.63
CA THR A 140 -2.02 -13.79 -6.92
C THR A 140 -3.16 -13.41 -5.96
N PHE A 141 -4.38 -13.80 -6.29
CA PHE A 141 -5.49 -13.61 -5.36
C PHE A 141 -5.45 -14.69 -4.27
N GLY A 142 -5.45 -14.28 -3.00
CA GLY A 142 -5.33 -15.18 -1.86
C GLY A 142 -5.56 -14.47 -0.53
N LEU A 143 -5.49 -15.23 0.57
CA LEU A 143 -5.75 -14.70 1.91
C LEU A 143 -4.85 -13.51 2.30
N PRO A 144 -3.53 -13.51 2.03
CA PRO A 144 -2.66 -12.36 2.32
C PRO A 144 -3.10 -11.06 1.61
N GLN A 145 -3.70 -11.18 0.43
CA GLN A 145 -4.11 -10.05 -0.41
C GLN A 145 -5.51 -9.56 -0.06
N ILE A 146 -6.42 -10.42 0.39
CA ILE A 146 -7.77 -10.02 0.78
C ILE A 146 -7.74 -8.90 1.84
N PHE A 147 -6.80 -8.97 2.79
CA PHE A 147 -6.70 -7.97 3.86
C PHE A 147 -6.50 -6.52 3.33
N PRO A 148 -5.45 -6.19 2.55
CA PRO A 148 -5.29 -4.84 2.02
C PRO A 148 -6.43 -4.40 1.08
N PHE A 149 -6.99 -5.31 0.27
CA PHE A 149 -8.11 -5.00 -0.61
C PHE A 149 -9.37 -4.62 0.17
N THR A 150 -9.71 -5.36 1.23
CA THR A 150 -10.90 -5.08 2.05
C THR A 150 -10.76 -3.76 2.79
N LEU A 151 -9.62 -3.49 3.42
CA LEU A 151 -9.41 -2.25 4.17
C LEU A 151 -9.44 -1.01 3.27
N ALA A 152 -8.78 -1.07 2.11
CA ALA A 152 -8.80 0.04 1.15
C ALA A 152 -10.21 0.26 0.57
N SER A 153 -10.90 -0.81 0.18
CA SER A 153 -12.26 -0.72 -0.38
C SER A 153 -13.26 -0.17 0.62
N LEU A 154 -13.19 -0.60 1.89
CA LEU A 154 -14.03 -0.07 2.96
C LEU A 154 -13.84 1.45 3.10
N SER A 155 -12.59 1.92 3.18
CA SER A 155 -12.30 3.35 3.28
C SER A 155 -12.76 4.13 2.05
N LEU A 156 -12.57 3.57 0.85
CA LEU A 156 -12.94 4.22 -0.41
C LEU A 156 -14.44 4.37 -0.60
N ILE A 157 -15.24 3.45 -0.07
CA ILE A 157 -16.70 3.54 -0.07
C ILE A 157 -17.16 4.44 1.07
N TRP A 158 -16.64 4.25 2.27
CA TRP A 158 -17.17 4.91 3.46
C TRP A 158 -16.86 6.40 3.48
N MET A 159 -15.64 6.81 3.15
CA MET A 159 -15.24 8.22 3.26
C MET A 159 -16.15 9.15 2.44
N PRO A 160 -16.38 8.94 1.13
CA PRO A 160 -17.28 9.79 0.36
C PRO A 160 -18.70 9.87 0.96
N LEU A 161 -19.23 8.76 1.48
CA LEU A 161 -20.58 8.69 2.05
C LEU A 161 -20.75 9.55 3.31
N VAL A 162 -19.68 9.74 4.08
CA VAL A 162 -19.73 10.54 5.32
C VAL A 162 -19.04 11.88 5.20
N ARG A 163 -18.60 12.29 3.99
CA ARG A 163 -17.82 13.52 3.80
C ARG A 163 -18.50 14.74 4.42
N ASP A 164 -19.79 14.93 4.17
CA ASP A 164 -20.54 16.10 4.64
C ASP A 164 -20.75 16.12 6.17
N HIS A 165 -20.60 14.97 6.84
CA HIS A 165 -20.60 14.92 8.30
C HIS A 165 -19.32 15.52 8.90
N TYR A 166 -18.21 15.41 8.17
CA TYR A 166 -16.88 15.77 8.66
C TYR A 166 -16.41 17.12 8.14
N VAL A 167 -16.48 17.35 6.83
CA VAL A 167 -15.88 18.51 6.18
C VAL A 167 -16.75 19.75 6.38
N THR A 168 -16.19 20.78 7.02
CA THR A 168 -16.86 22.07 7.24
C THR A 168 -16.14 23.24 6.58
N LEU A 169 -14.86 23.08 6.25
CA LEU A 169 -14.02 24.06 5.56
C LEU A 169 -13.53 23.46 4.23
N ASN A 170 -13.77 24.14 3.11
CA ASN A 170 -13.26 23.72 1.79
C ASN A 170 -12.04 24.53 1.37
#